data_AF-A0A238DQE8-F1
#
_entry.id   AF-A0A238DQE8-F1
#
_cell.length_a   1.000
_cell.length_b   1.000
_cell.length_c   1.000
_cell.angle_alpha   90.00
_cell.angle_beta   90.00
_cell.angle_gamma   90.00
#
_symmetry.space_group_name_H-M   'P 1'
#
loop_
_entity.id
_entity.type
_entity.pdbx_description
1 polymer ?
#
loop_
_entity_poly.entity_id
_entity_poly.type
_entity_poly.pdbx_seq_one_letter_code
_entity_poly.pdbx_strand_id
1 'polypeptide(L)'
;METEIVYFAQAFHRGEPEQRSYVIAVGTLDVVNRLALAEQHKHPEYGVAVYKTVVDQPTTTHAHLVQYYSSESGEHWTDHHSRGLKHGLLE
;
A
#
# COMPACT_ATOMS: atom_id res chain seq x y z
N MET A 1 26.03 2.64 -8.06
CA MET A 1 24.69 2.80 -8.66
C MET A 1 23.80 3.28 -7.54
N GLU A 2 23.24 4.48 -7.65
CA GLU A 2 22.30 4.97 -6.64
C GLU A 2 21.05 4.09 -6.68
N THR A 3 20.63 3.62 -5.52
CA THR A 3 19.47 2.74 -5.37
C THR A 3 18.21 3.60 -5.55
N GLU A 4 17.59 3.54 -6.71
CA GLU A 4 16.38 4.33 -6.98
C GLU A 4 15.19 3.74 -6.21
N ILE A 5 14.62 4.56 -5.32
CA ILE A 5 13.47 4.20 -4.50
C ILE A 5 12.20 4.67 -5.20
N VAL A 6 11.22 3.78 -5.28
CA VAL A 6 9.89 4.10 -5.81
C VAL A 6 8.81 3.67 -4.82
N TYR A 7 7.68 4.37 -4.88
CA TYR A 7 6.49 4.03 -4.12
C TYR A 7 5.40 3.56 -5.07
N PHE A 8 4.57 2.63 -4.63
CA PHE A 8 3.38 2.27 -5.37
C PHE A 8 2.20 2.00 -4.43
N ALA A 9 0.99 2.27 -4.92
CA ALA A 9 -0.25 1.96 -4.22
C ALA A 9 -0.98 0.83 -4.94
N GLN A 10 -1.52 -0.12 -4.17
CA GLN A 10 -2.27 -1.26 -4.67
C GLN A 10 -3.60 -1.37 -3.93
N ALA A 11 -4.69 -1.50 -4.68
CA ALA A 11 -6.01 -1.78 -4.14
C ALA A 11 -6.23 -3.29 -4.04
N PHE A 12 -6.98 -3.69 -3.00
CA PHE A 12 -7.40 -5.05 -2.72
C PHE A 12 -8.90 -5.06 -2.45
N HIS A 13 -9.63 -5.90 -3.19
CA HIS A 13 -11.06 -6.03 -2.98
C HIS A 13 -11.31 -6.72 -1.64
N ARG A 14 -11.95 -6.03 -0.68
CA ARG A 14 -12.14 -6.53 0.70
C ARG A 14 -10.85 -7.08 1.30
N GLY A 15 -9.75 -6.31 1.15
CA GLY A 15 -8.42 -6.65 1.68
C GLY A 15 -7.87 -8.04 1.33
N GLU A 16 -8.44 -8.74 0.34
CA GLU A 16 -7.95 -10.03 -0.14
C GLU A 16 -7.03 -9.81 -1.35
N PRO A 17 -5.70 -9.96 -1.21
CA PRO A 17 -4.75 -9.70 -2.30
C PRO A 17 -4.90 -10.66 -3.49
N GLU A 18 -5.41 -11.86 -3.20
CA GLU A 18 -5.68 -12.93 -4.17
C GLU A 18 -6.93 -12.65 -5.00
N GLN A 19 -7.82 -11.78 -4.50
CA GLN A 19 -9.04 -11.39 -5.19
C GLN A 19 -8.91 -9.99 -5.79
N ARG A 20 -8.75 -9.92 -7.11
CA ARG A 20 -8.90 -8.69 -7.91
C ARG A 20 -8.13 -7.50 -7.35
N SER A 21 -6.81 -7.59 -7.35
CA SER A 21 -5.93 -6.48 -6.98
C SER A 21 -5.38 -5.76 -8.20
N TYR A 22 -5.13 -4.46 -8.07
CA TYR A 22 -4.53 -3.65 -9.13
C TYR A 22 -3.71 -2.50 -8.56
N VAL A 23 -2.71 -2.06 -9.31
CA VAL A 23 -1.86 -0.92 -8.96
C VAL A 23 -2.57 0.38 -9.35
N ILE A 24 -2.72 1.29 -8.39
CA ILE A 24 -3.35 2.60 -8.55
C ILE A 24 -2.35 3.60 -9.12
N ALA A 25 -1.14 3.63 -8.53
CA ALA A 25 -0.11 4.62 -8.85
C ALA A 25 1.28 4.09 -8.55
N VAL A 26 2.27 4.62 -9.26
CA VAL A 26 3.71 4.42 -9.04
C VAL A 26 4.39 5.78 -9.12
N GLY A 27 5.26 6.12 -8.18
CA GLY A 27 5.97 7.41 -8.19
C GLY A 27 6.51 7.83 -6.82
N THR A 28 6.46 9.13 -6.53
CA THR A 28 6.86 9.68 -5.24
C THR A 28 5.80 9.41 -4.17
N LEU A 29 6.22 9.35 -2.90
CA LEU A 29 5.33 9.06 -1.78
C LEU A 29 4.12 10.00 -1.72
N ASP A 30 4.32 11.31 -1.91
CA ASP A 30 3.24 12.30 -1.84
C ASP A 30 2.17 12.11 -2.92
N VAL A 31 2.58 11.79 -4.14
CA VAL A 31 1.65 11.54 -5.26
C VAL A 31 0.91 10.23 -5.02
N VAL A 32 1.64 9.19 -4.63
CA VAL A 32 1.06 7.86 -4.39
C VAL A 32 0.07 7.88 -3.23
N ASN A 33 0.38 8.53 -2.11
CA ASN A 33 -0.54 8.66 -0.98
C ASN A 33 -1.82 9.41 -1.35
N ARG A 34 -1.70 10.52 -2.10
CA ARG A 34 -2.87 11.31 -2.51
C ARG A 34 -3.80 10.50 -3.40
N LEU A 35 -3.25 9.75 -4.36
CA LEU A 35 -4.03 8.92 -5.27
C LEU A 35 -4.60 7.68 -4.57
N ALA A 36 -3.85 7.07 -3.65
CA ALA A 36 -4.32 5.97 -2.81
C ALA A 36 -5.55 6.37 -1.97
N LEU A 37 -5.47 7.53 -1.32
CA LEU A 37 -6.58 8.07 -0.54
C LEU A 37 -7.79 8.43 -1.41
N ALA A 38 -7.56 9.01 -2.59
CA ALA A 38 -8.64 9.32 -3.53
C ALA A 38 -9.35 8.06 -4.03
N GLU A 39 -8.60 6.99 -4.30
CA GLU A 39 -9.18 5.70 -4.72
C GLU A 39 -9.97 5.06 -3.58
N GLN A 40 -9.45 5.06 -2.35
CA GLN A 40 -10.17 4.52 -1.20
C GLN A 40 -11.47 5.27 -0.92
N HIS A 41 -11.49 6.60 -1.06
CA HIS A 41 -12.74 7.36 -0.92
C HIS A 41 -13.76 7.06 -2.02
N LYS A 42 -13.29 6.72 -3.23
CA LYS A 42 -14.15 6.37 -4.36
C LYS A 42 -14.67 4.93 -4.28
N HIS A 43 -13.86 4.04 -3.71
CA HIS A 43 -14.12 2.61 -3.55
C HIS A 43 -13.87 2.20 -2.10
N PRO A 44 -14.75 2.59 -1.15
CA PRO A 44 -14.57 2.35 0.28
C PRO A 44 -14.56 0.86 0.64
N GLU A 45 -15.06 -0.01 -0.24
CA GLU A 45 -14.99 -1.46 -0.11
C GLU A 45 -13.58 -2.04 -0.34
N TYR A 46 -12.63 -1.23 -0.83
CA TYR A 46 -11.25 -1.65 -1.09
C TYR A 46 -10.31 -1.26 0.05
N GLY A 47 -9.41 -2.17 0.38
CA GLY A 47 -8.21 -1.85 1.15
C GLY A 47 -7.14 -1.33 0.20
N VAL A 48 -6.45 -0.25 0.56
CA VAL A 48 -5.38 0.31 -0.27
C VAL A 48 -4.06 0.32 0.50
N ALA A 49 -3.09 -0.46 0.04
CA ALA A 49 -1.74 -0.49 0.58
C ALA A 49 -0.79 0.37 -0.24
N VAL A 50 0.06 1.12 0.46
CA VAL A 50 1.16 1.89 -0.12
C VAL A 50 2.46 1.24 0.30
N TYR A 51 3.27 0.88 -0.69
CA TYR A 51 4.56 0.24 -0.49
C TYR A 51 5.70 1.16 -0.92
N LYS A 52 6.86 0.97 -0.29
CA LYS A 52 8.17 1.45 -0.73
C LYS A 52 8.96 0.28 -1.28
N THR A 53 9.60 0.43 -2.43
CA THR A 53 10.49 -0.57 -3.01
C THR A 53 11.68 0.08 -3.71
N VAL A 54 12.62 -0.75 -4.15
CA VAL A 54 13.74 -0.38 -5.01
C VAL A 54 13.43 -0.80 -6.44
N VAL A 55 13.77 0.04 -7.41
CA VAL A 55 13.64 -0.27 -8.84
C VAL A 55 14.44 -1.53 -9.20
N ASP A 56 13.87 -2.36 -10.08
CA ASP A 56 14.44 -3.64 -10.53
C ASP A 56 14.68 -4.70 -9.43
N GLN A 57 14.13 -4.49 -8.23
CA GLN A 57 14.18 -5.48 -7.16
C GLN A 57 12.85 -6.25 -7.02
N PRO A 58 12.89 -7.55 -6.69
CA PRO A 58 11.67 -8.33 -6.46
C PRO A 58 10.83 -7.77 -5.32
N THR A 59 9.55 -7.55 -5.58
CA THR A 59 8.60 -7.03 -4.58
C THR A 59 8.41 -7.98 -3.40
N THR A 60 8.55 -9.29 -3.60
CA THR A 60 8.45 -10.30 -2.53
C THR A 60 9.48 -10.14 -1.42
N THR A 61 10.60 -9.47 -1.67
CA THR A 61 11.68 -9.29 -0.70
C THR A 61 12.02 -7.83 -0.41
N HIS A 62 11.61 -6.89 -1.27
CA HIS A 62 12.00 -5.49 -1.18
C HIS A 62 10.82 -4.51 -1.10
N ALA A 63 9.58 -4.98 -1.22
CA ALA A 63 8.42 -4.14 -0.96
C ALA A 63 8.15 -4.08 0.56
N HIS A 64 8.15 -2.87 1.10
CA HIS A 64 7.84 -2.60 2.49
C HIS A 64 6.57 -1.78 2.59
N LEU A 65 5.60 -2.25 3.37
CA LEU A 65 4.38 -1.51 3.63
C LEU A 65 4.71 -0.21 4.37
N VAL A 66 4.20 0.92 3.87
CA VAL A 66 4.40 2.24 4.47
C VAL A 66 3.09 2.75 5.06
N GLN A 67 1.99 2.57 4.35
CA GLN A 67 0.67 3.02 4.76
C GLN A 67 -0.38 2.00 4.29
N TYR A 68 -1.45 1.88 5.05
CA TYR A 68 -2.64 1.15 4.65
C TYR A 68 -3.88 1.97 4.93
N TYR A 69 -4.76 2.10 3.95
CA TYR A 69 -6.09 2.65 4.09
C TYR A 69 -7.07 1.47 4.11
N SER A 70 -7.66 1.22 5.28
CA SER A 70 -8.59 0.09 5.44
C SER A 70 -9.85 0.28 4.61
N SER A 71 -10.41 -0.84 4.17
CA SER A 71 -11.78 -0.88 3.67
C SER A 71 -12.77 -0.60 4.80
N GLU A 72 -14.00 -0.23 4.45
CA GLU A 72 -15.13 -0.11 5.39
C GLU A 72 -15.43 -1.41 6.15
N SER A 73 -15.00 -2.55 5.61
CA SER A 73 -15.14 -3.86 6.28
C SER A 73 -14.21 -4.01 7.49
N GLY A 74 -13.33 -3.04 7.76
CA GLY A 74 -12.54 -2.97 8.98
C GLY A 74 -11.34 -3.91 9.01
N GLU A 75 -10.84 -4.30 7.84
CA GLU A 75 -9.69 -5.18 7.77
C GLU A 75 -8.42 -4.46 8.21
N HIS A 76 -7.71 -5.04 9.16
CA HIS A 76 -6.40 -4.57 9.59
C HIS A 76 -5.33 -5.38 8.86
N TRP A 77 -4.67 -4.79 7.87
CA TRP A 77 -3.55 -5.43 7.22
C TRP A 77 -2.33 -5.42 8.14
N THR A 78 -1.94 -6.59 8.64
CA THR A 78 -0.65 -6.81 9.27
C THR A 78 0.28 -7.45 8.25
N ASP A 79 1.32 -6.73 7.84
CA ASP A 79 2.35 -7.30 7.00
C ASP A 79 3.08 -8.40 7.80
N HIS A 80 2.96 -9.65 7.34
CA HIS A 80 3.61 -10.81 7.96
C HIS A 80 5.15 -10.70 7.97
N HIS A 81 5.73 -9.79 7.18
CA HIS A 81 7.16 -9.47 7.17
C HIS A 81 7.56 -8.25 8.02
N SER A 82 6.61 -7.47 8.55
CA SER A 82 6.91 -6.35 9.45
C SER A 82 6.24 -6.52 10.82
N ARG A 83 6.83 -7.41 11.62
CA ARG A 83 6.75 -7.32 13.08
C ARG A 83 7.33 -5.97 13.52
N GLY A 84 6.52 -4.91 13.53
CA GLY A 84 6.96 -3.61 14.06
C GLY A 84 6.26 -2.36 13.57
N LEU A 85 5.39 -2.40 12.55
CA LEU A 85 4.59 -1.23 12.20
C LEU A 85 3.43 -1.11 13.19
N LYS A 86 3.71 -0.44 14.32
CA LYS A 86 2.65 0.15 15.15
C LYS A 86 1.83 1.05 14.24
N HIS A 87 0.50 0.85 14.28
CA HIS A 87 -0.47 1.80 13.77
C HIS A 87 0.00 3.23 14.05
N GLY A 88 0.48 3.90 13.01
CA GLY A 88 0.59 5.34 13.00
C GLY A 88 -0.84 5.86 12.94
N LEU A 89 -1.47 5.92 14.11
CA LEU A 89 -2.48 6.92 14.38
C LEU A 89 -1.89 8.26 13.94
N LEU A 90 -2.47 8.84 12.89
CA LEU A 90 -2.50 10.29 12.77
C LEU A 90 -3.43 10.78 13.87
N GLU A 91 -2.92 10.86 15.10
CA GLU A 91 -3.19 11.85 16.15
C GLU A 91 -2.00 11.90 17.12
#